data_AF-A0A6M0F8D6-F1
#
_entry.id   AF-A0A6M0F8D6-F1
#
_cell.length_a   1.000
_cell.length_b   1.000
_cell.length_c   1.000
_cell.angle_alpha   90.00
_cell.angle_beta   90.00
_cell.angle_gamma   90.00
#
_symmetry.space_group_name_H-M   'P 1'
#
loop_
_entity.id
_entity.type
_entity.pdbx_description
1 polymer ?
#
loop_
_entity_poly.entity_id
_entity_poly.type
_entity_poly.pdbx_seq_one_letter_code
_entity_poly.pdbx_strand_id
1 'polypeptide(L)'
;MRRTILLTTSGYEFIIYLSSLRDSRDRLGVITCIVPNKNFELSSIRSQVKTIFLEDLSKLYSYLDLHLERKLIDDSYVFMGYDCSFQIQALRGVMAPLTSNSLGDTNIFTIRCLVNVGSTNNTSFSEYFGGESVVTVGNCRKFMKSLEESYTKFKFLLAEQ
;
A
#
# COMPACT_ATOMS: atom_id res chain seq x y z
N MET A 1 -11.37 16.36 2.67
CA MET A 1 -10.62 15.75 3.81
C MET A 1 -9.31 15.13 3.29
N ARG A 2 -8.25 15.05 4.12
CA ARG A 2 -7.00 14.35 3.77
C ARG A 2 -6.70 13.25 4.79
N ARG A 3 -6.18 12.11 4.32
CA ARG A 3 -5.74 10.98 5.14
C ARG A 3 -4.36 10.54 4.67
N THR A 4 -3.59 9.99 5.60
CA THR A 4 -2.27 9.42 5.35
C THR A 4 -2.28 8.00 5.86
N ILE A 5 -1.82 7.07 5.02
CA ILE A 5 -1.67 5.65 5.34
C ILE A 5 -0.19 5.33 5.16
N LEU A 6 0.41 4.68 6.15
CA LEU A 6 1.85 4.44 6.21
C LEU A 6 2.13 2.94 6.38
N LEU A 7 3.00 2.42 5.52
CA LEU A 7 3.65 1.12 5.67
C LEU A 7 5.14 1.34 5.97
N THR A 8 5.57 0.96 7.16
CA THR A 8 6.97 1.04 7.57
C THR A 8 7.67 -0.30 7.34
N THR A 9 8.75 -0.27 6.56
CA THR A 9 9.64 -1.42 6.29
C THR A 9 11.05 -1.16 6.86
N SER A 10 11.94 -2.15 6.82
CA SER A 10 13.33 -1.98 7.25
C SER A 10 14.16 -1.05 6.36
N GLY A 11 13.82 -0.89 5.08
CA GLY A 11 14.55 -0.10 4.10
C GLY A 11 13.89 1.22 3.73
N TYR A 12 12.57 1.30 3.78
CA TYR A 12 11.80 2.50 3.40
C TYR A 12 10.43 2.60 4.10
N GLU A 13 9.85 3.80 4.03
CA GLU A 13 8.44 4.06 4.31
C GLU A 13 7.67 4.23 3.01
N PHE A 14 6.57 3.48 2.86
CA PHE A 14 5.62 3.67 1.76
C PHE A 14 4.38 4.39 2.27
N ILE A 15 4.07 5.53 1.67
CA ILE A 15 3.05 6.46 2.14
C ILE A 15 1.99 6.65 1.07
N ILE A 16 0.72 6.51 1.43
CA ILE A 16 -0.43 6.84 0.60
C ILE A 16 -1.14 8.05 1.20
N TYR A 17 -1.15 9.16 0.47
CA TYR A 17 -1.98 10.32 0.79
C TYR A 17 -3.29 10.23 0.00
N LEU A 18 -4.42 10.29 0.71
CA LEU A 18 -5.75 10.22 0.13
C LEU A 18 -6.51 11.52 0.37
N SER A 19 -7.31 11.93 -0.62
CA SER A 19 -8.22 13.07 -0.52
C SER A 19 -9.55 12.81 -1.21
N SER A 20 -10.63 13.32 -0.63
CA SER A 20 -11.95 13.34 -1.26
C SER A 20 -11.95 14.23 -2.51
N LEU A 21 -12.57 13.77 -3.60
CA LEU A 21 -12.86 14.58 -4.78
C LEU A 21 -14.26 15.19 -4.64
N ARG A 22 -14.48 16.40 -5.16
CA ARG A 22 -15.79 17.10 -4.99
C ARG A 22 -16.92 16.44 -5.78
N ASP A 23 -16.60 15.89 -6.95
CA ASP A 23 -17.61 15.45 -7.93
C ASP A 23 -17.60 13.93 -8.15
N SER A 24 -17.03 13.15 -7.22
CA SER A 24 -16.99 11.68 -7.33
C SER A 24 -17.28 11.02 -5.98
N ARG A 25 -18.20 10.04 -6.03
CA ARG A 25 -18.66 9.26 -4.86
C ARG A 25 -17.91 7.95 -4.66
N ASP A 26 -17.11 7.56 -5.63
CA ASP A 26 -16.41 6.28 -5.71
C ASP A 26 -14.90 6.43 -5.87
N ARG A 27 -14.39 7.64 -6.13
CA ARG A 27 -12.96 7.88 -6.35
C ARG A 27 -12.38 8.87 -5.35
N LEU A 28 -11.10 8.66 -5.07
CA LEU A 28 -10.27 9.49 -4.22
C LEU A 28 -9.09 10.01 -5.03
N GLY A 29 -8.68 11.24 -4.75
CA GLY A 29 -7.36 11.72 -5.17
C GLY A 29 -6.29 11.00 -4.35
N VAL A 30 -5.24 10.53 -5.01
CA VAL A 30 -4.14 9.78 -4.39
C VAL A 30 -2.79 10.33 -4.81
N ILE A 31 -1.88 10.36 -3.86
CA ILE A 31 -0.44 10.57 -4.06
C ILE A 31 0.28 9.50 -3.27
N THR A 32 1.20 8.78 -3.90
CA THR A 32 2.04 7.80 -3.22
C THR A 32 3.49 8.26 -3.14
N CYS A 33 4.19 7.84 -2.10
CA CYS A 33 5.57 8.21 -1.85
C CYS A 33 6.34 7.01 -1.28
N ILE A 34 7.61 6.90 -1.67
CA ILE A 34 8.61 6.05 -1.02
C ILE A 34 9.67 6.96 -0.44
N VAL A 35 9.86 6.85 0.87
CA VAL A 35 10.88 7.58 1.61
C VAL A 35 11.90 6.56 2.12
N PRO A 36 13.13 6.53 1.58
CA PRO A 36 14.18 5.67 2.10
C PRO A 36 14.44 5.96 3.58
N ASN A 37 14.73 4.93 4.38
CA ASN A 37 15.14 5.14 5.76
C ASN A 37 16.45 5.94 5.80
N LYS A 38 16.68 6.72 6.87
CA LYS A 38 17.75 7.73 7.03
C LYS A 38 19.19 7.26 6.76
N ASN A 39 19.40 5.97 6.56
CA ASN A 39 20.69 5.37 6.21
C ASN A 39 21.01 5.46 4.70
N PHE A 40 20.08 5.94 3.87
CA PHE A 40 20.25 6.08 2.43
C PHE A 40 20.26 7.55 2.01
N GLU A 41 21.23 7.96 1.19
CA GLU A 41 21.32 9.32 0.60
C GLU A 41 20.32 9.55 -0.55
N LEU A 42 19.31 8.69 -0.69
CA LEU A 42 18.32 8.78 -1.75
C LEU A 42 17.20 9.74 -1.37
N SER A 43 16.88 10.68 -2.26
CA SER A 43 15.69 11.54 -2.11
C SER A 43 14.41 10.72 -2.14
N SER A 44 13.38 11.17 -1.41
CA SER A 44 12.04 10.58 -1.49
C SER A 44 11.49 10.61 -2.92
N ILE A 45 10.81 9.55 -3.33
CA ILE A 45 10.23 9.43 -4.67
C ILE A 45 8.72 9.43 -4.57
N ARG A 46 8.09 10.30 -5.37
CA ARG A 46 6.69 10.64 -5.24
C ARG A 46 5.98 10.50 -6.58
N SER A 47 4.76 9.98 -6.57
CA SER A 47 3.89 9.95 -7.74
C SER A 47 3.40 11.36 -8.11
N GLN A 48 2.98 11.52 -9.37
CA GLN A 48 2.05 12.60 -9.71
C GLN A 48 0.71 12.39 -8.99
N VAL A 49 -0.11 13.45 -8.93
CA VAL A 49 -1.48 13.34 -8.41
C VAL A 49 -2.28 12.44 -9.36
N LYS A 50 -2.86 11.38 -8.81
CA LYS A 50 -3.70 10.42 -9.54
C LYS A 50 -5.02 10.24 -8.81
N THR A 51 -5.84 9.31 -9.30
CA THR A 51 -7.02 8.84 -8.60
C THR A 51 -6.89 7.39 -8.20
N ILE A 52 -7.77 6.93 -7.33
CA ILE A 52 -7.98 5.52 -7.01
C ILE A 52 -9.45 5.29 -6.70
N PHE A 53 -9.97 4.11 -7.01
CA PHE A 53 -11.29 3.70 -6.56
C PHE A 53 -11.29 3.45 -5.05
N LEU A 54 -12.36 3.84 -4.39
CA LEU A 54 -12.54 3.60 -2.96
C LEU A 54 -12.49 2.10 -2.65
N GLU A 55 -13.08 1.26 -3.50
CA GLU A 55 -13.05 -0.20 -3.34
C GLU A 55 -11.62 -0.77 -3.40
N ASP A 56 -10.69 -0.13 -4.09
CA ASP A 56 -9.30 -0.62 -4.18
C ASP A 56 -8.59 -0.60 -2.82
N LEU A 57 -9.02 0.26 -1.88
CA LEU A 57 -8.52 0.21 -0.49
C LEU A 57 -8.95 -1.08 0.23
N SER A 58 -10.21 -1.47 0.04
CA SER A 58 -10.76 -2.71 0.62
C SER A 58 -10.11 -3.94 -0.03
N LYS A 59 -9.91 -3.91 -1.35
CA LYS A 59 -9.21 -4.99 -2.06
C LYS A 59 -7.76 -5.13 -1.62
N LEU A 60 -7.04 -4.02 -1.40
CA LEU A 60 -5.68 -4.06 -0.87
C LEU A 60 -5.64 -4.65 0.54
N TYR A 61 -6.62 -4.31 1.39
CA TYR A 61 -6.77 -4.94 2.71
C TYR A 61 -6.91 -6.45 2.58
N SER A 62 -7.89 -6.92 1.78
CA SER A 62 -8.14 -8.36 1.58
C SER A 62 -6.94 -9.08 0.99
N TYR A 63 -6.23 -8.45 0.07
CA TYR A 63 -5.00 -8.97 -0.51
C TYR A 63 -3.92 -9.27 0.56
N LEU A 64 -3.68 -8.31 1.47
CA LEU A 64 -2.69 -8.48 2.54
C LEU A 64 -3.18 -9.47 3.60
N ASP A 65 -4.47 -9.48 3.91
CA ASP A 65 -5.07 -10.43 4.86
C ASP A 65 -4.88 -11.87 4.40
N LEU A 66 -5.19 -12.15 3.13
CA LEU A 66 -4.96 -13.47 2.53
C LEU A 66 -3.49 -13.89 2.56
N HIS A 67 -2.55 -12.94 2.35
CA HIS A 67 -1.12 -13.21 2.47
C HIS A 67 -0.73 -13.56 3.91
N LEU A 68 -1.20 -12.80 4.91
CA LEU A 68 -0.90 -13.05 6.32
C LEU A 68 -1.51 -14.36 6.84
N GLU A 69 -2.66 -14.77 6.31
CA GLU A 69 -3.29 -16.06 6.63
C GLU A 69 -2.66 -17.26 5.93
N ARG A 70 -1.63 -17.04 5.07
CA ARG A 70 -0.99 -18.08 4.24
C ARG A 70 -1.96 -18.84 3.35
N LYS A 71 -3.07 -18.21 2.96
CA LYS A 71 -4.00 -18.76 1.97
C LYS A 71 -3.43 -18.69 0.55
N LEU A 72 -2.31 -17.98 0.37
CA LEU A 72 -1.55 -17.91 -0.87
C LEU A 72 -0.40 -18.91 -0.79
N ILE A 73 -0.43 -19.90 -1.69
CA ILE A 73 0.50 -21.03 -1.70
C ILE A 73 1.91 -20.59 -2.14
N ASP A 74 2.05 -19.51 -2.91
CA ASP A 74 3.33 -18.97 -3.40
C ASP A 74 3.46 -17.47 -3.12
N ASP A 75 4.44 -16.80 -3.75
CA ASP A 75 4.50 -15.34 -3.78
C ASP A 75 3.15 -14.78 -4.24
N SER A 76 2.65 -13.78 -3.51
CA SER A 76 1.38 -13.18 -3.87
C SER A 76 1.49 -12.52 -5.24
N TYR A 77 0.39 -12.57 -6.00
CA TYR A 77 0.27 -11.77 -7.21
C TYR A 77 0.52 -10.28 -6.90
N VAL A 78 0.93 -9.52 -7.91
CA VAL A 78 1.08 -8.07 -7.75
C VAL A 78 -0.31 -7.45 -7.61
N PHE A 79 -0.59 -6.85 -6.45
CA PHE A 79 -1.76 -5.99 -6.30
C PHE A 79 -1.55 -4.71 -7.08
N MET A 80 -2.52 -4.39 -7.95
CA MET A 80 -2.59 -3.16 -8.72
C MET A 80 -4.05 -2.71 -8.76
N GLY A 81 -4.31 -1.49 -8.27
CA GLY A 81 -5.63 -0.85 -8.41
C GLY A 81 -5.90 -0.45 -9.86
N TYR A 82 -7.17 -0.20 -10.22
CA TYR A 82 -7.56 0.04 -11.62
C TYR A 82 -6.86 1.25 -12.26
N ASP A 83 -6.61 2.28 -11.47
CA ASP A 83 -5.96 3.52 -11.94
C ASP A 83 -4.43 3.42 -11.99
N CYS A 84 -3.85 2.25 -11.71
CA CYS A 84 -2.41 1.99 -11.82
C CYS A 84 -1.56 2.98 -10.99
N SER A 85 -2.10 3.48 -9.87
CA SER A 85 -1.46 4.52 -9.05
C SER A 85 -0.25 4.03 -8.28
N PHE A 86 -0.24 2.75 -7.91
CA PHE A 86 0.86 2.06 -7.27
C PHE A 86 0.70 0.55 -7.45
N GLN A 87 1.77 -0.20 -7.18
CA GLN A 87 1.77 -1.65 -7.11
C GLN A 87 2.30 -2.11 -5.75
N ILE A 88 1.74 -3.18 -5.20
CA ILE A 88 2.23 -3.83 -4.00
C ILE A 88 2.33 -5.32 -4.24
N GLN A 89 3.45 -5.92 -3.87
CA GLN A 89 3.63 -7.37 -3.90
C GLN A 89 4.16 -7.85 -2.56
N ALA A 90 3.40 -8.71 -1.88
CA ALA A 90 3.86 -9.41 -0.70
C ALA A 90 4.53 -10.73 -1.11
N LEU A 91 5.81 -10.86 -0.78
CA LEU A 91 6.65 -12.02 -1.07
C LEU A 91 6.77 -12.90 0.18
N ARG A 92 7.07 -14.18 0.00
CA ARG A 92 7.24 -15.11 1.13
C ARG A 92 8.33 -14.65 2.12
N GLY A 93 8.19 -15.08 3.36
CA GLY A 93 9.19 -14.85 4.40
C GLY A 93 9.06 -15.78 5.59
N VAL A 94 9.82 -15.48 6.64
CA VAL A 94 9.86 -16.27 7.87
C VAL A 94 8.67 -15.89 8.75
N MET A 95 7.55 -16.58 8.52
CA MET A 95 6.39 -16.53 9.39
C MET A 95 6.40 -17.79 10.27
N ALA A 96 6.24 -17.65 11.58
CA ALA A 96 5.93 -18.74 12.49
C ALA A 96 4.45 -19.15 12.34
N PRO A 97 4.08 -20.42 12.58
CA PRO A 97 2.70 -20.87 12.59
C PRO A 97 1.84 -20.03 13.55
N LEU A 98 0.59 -19.75 13.18
CA LEU A 98 -0.36 -18.95 13.99
C LEU A 98 -0.65 -19.54 15.39
N THR A 99 -0.18 -20.76 15.67
CA THR A 99 -0.33 -21.46 16.94
C THR A 99 0.73 -21.09 17.99
N SER A 100 1.82 -20.41 17.61
CA SER A 100 2.82 -19.93 18.57
C SER A 100 2.39 -18.57 19.14
N ASN A 101 2.18 -18.49 20.45
CA ASN A 101 1.80 -17.27 21.20
C ASN A 101 2.80 -16.10 21.09
N SER A 102 3.89 -16.23 20.33
CA SER A 102 4.75 -15.11 19.92
C SER A 102 4.08 -14.31 18.80
N LEU A 103 3.03 -13.57 19.15
CA LEU A 103 2.35 -12.67 18.23
C LEU A 103 3.25 -11.47 17.87
N GLY A 104 3.47 -11.26 16.58
CA GLY A 104 3.53 -9.90 16.02
C GLY A 104 4.87 -9.44 15.45
N ASP A 105 5.96 -9.49 16.23
CA ASP A 105 7.18 -8.73 15.92
C ASP A 105 8.35 -9.58 15.39
N THR A 106 8.35 -10.89 15.62
CA THR A 106 9.37 -11.80 15.07
C THR A 106 9.04 -12.30 13.66
N ASN A 107 7.76 -12.29 13.29
CA ASN A 107 7.31 -12.73 11.97
C ASN A 107 7.55 -11.63 10.95
N ILE A 108 8.31 -11.97 9.91
CA ILE A 108 8.70 -11.05 8.86
C ILE A 108 8.41 -11.63 7.49
N PHE A 109 8.13 -10.76 6.53
CA PHE A 109 8.05 -11.10 5.13
C PHE A 109 8.60 -9.95 4.28
N THR A 110 8.86 -10.22 3.01
CA THR A 110 9.36 -9.19 2.11
C THR A 110 8.17 -8.56 1.39
N ILE A 111 8.16 -7.24 1.27
CA ILE A 111 7.17 -6.51 0.49
C ILE A 111 7.87 -5.63 -0.54
N ARG A 112 7.32 -5.61 -1.75
CA ARG A 112 7.72 -4.70 -2.82
C ARG A 112 6.64 -3.68 -3.02
N CYS A 113 6.98 -2.40 -2.93
CA CYS A 113 6.07 -1.30 -3.21
C CYS A 113 6.63 -0.49 -4.37
N LEU A 114 5.82 -0.24 -5.40
CA LEU A 114 6.19 0.56 -6.55
C LEU A 114 5.21 1.72 -6.71
N VAL A 115 5.74 2.94 -6.84
CA VAL A 115 4.98 4.17 -7.12
C VAL A 115 5.01 4.46 -8.61
N ASN A 116 3.87 4.83 -9.18
CA ASN A 116 3.79 5.26 -10.58
C ASN A 116 4.28 6.71 -10.69
N VAL A 117 5.46 6.91 -11.27
CA VAL A 117 6.09 8.24 -11.44
C VAL A 117 5.69 8.95 -12.75
N GLY A 118 4.85 8.31 -13.56
CA GLY A 118 4.42 8.82 -14.86
C GLY A 118 5.29 8.30 -16.01
N SER A 119 5.22 8.94 -17.18
CA SER A 119 6.17 8.70 -18.28
C SER A 119 6.85 10.02 -18.59
N THR A 120 8.18 10.02 -18.63
CA THR A 120 8.97 11.19 -19.04
C THR A 120 8.86 11.50 -20.55
N ASN A 121 8.47 10.53 -21.39
CA ASN A 121 8.62 10.61 -22.85
C ASN A 121 7.34 10.35 -23.68
N ASN A 122 6.14 10.68 -23.19
CA ASN A 122 4.88 10.61 -23.96
C ASN A 122 4.53 9.24 -24.59
N THR A 123 5.09 8.14 -24.09
CA THR A 123 4.71 6.78 -24.50
C THR A 123 3.55 6.26 -23.64
N SER A 124 2.73 5.35 -24.18
CA SER A 124 1.59 4.70 -23.50
C SER A 124 1.95 3.87 -22.26
N PHE A 125 3.22 3.89 -21.83
CA PHE A 125 3.75 3.12 -20.71
C PHE A 125 3.79 3.97 -19.44
N SER A 126 3.57 3.34 -18.28
CA SER A 126 3.80 3.98 -16.99
C SER A 126 5.14 3.52 -16.43
N GLU A 127 5.97 4.46 -15.98
CA GLU A 127 7.19 4.17 -15.25
C GLU A 127 6.88 4.03 -13.77
N TYR A 128 7.48 3.01 -13.16
CA TYR A 128 7.32 2.71 -11.75
C TYR A 128 8.68 2.73 -11.08
N PHE A 129 8.76 3.40 -9.94
CA PHE A 129 9.93 3.37 -9.09
C PHE A 129 9.54 2.79 -7.74
N GLY A 130 10.41 2.00 -7.12
CA GLY A 130 10.20 1.70 -5.72
C GLY A 130 11.25 0.84 -5.09
N GLY A 131 10.83 0.13 -4.05
CA GLY A 131 11.74 -0.63 -3.21
C GLY A 131 11.14 -1.99 -2.87
N GLU A 132 12.05 -2.89 -2.52
CA GLU A 132 11.74 -4.16 -1.90
C GLU A 132 12.44 -4.20 -0.54
N SER A 133 11.69 -4.57 0.50
CA SER A 133 12.23 -4.56 1.85
C SER A 133 11.46 -5.51 2.77
N VAL A 134 12.11 -5.87 3.88
CA VAL A 134 11.48 -6.65 4.94
C VAL A 134 10.48 -5.80 5.72
N VAL A 135 9.32 -6.38 6.03
CA VAL A 135 8.28 -5.81 6.87
C VAL A 135 7.85 -6.81 7.94
N THR A 136 7.59 -6.33 9.16
CA THR A 136 7.04 -7.16 10.23
C THR A 136 5.53 -7.35 10.03
N VAL A 137 4.99 -8.47 10.49
CA VAL A 137 3.54 -8.70 10.50
C VAL A 137 2.82 -7.59 11.29
N GLY A 138 3.40 -7.13 12.40
CA GLY A 138 2.89 -6.00 13.17
C GLY A 138 2.75 -4.71 12.35
N ASN A 139 3.76 -4.33 11.57
CA ASN A 139 3.71 -3.14 10.71
C ASN A 139 2.70 -3.31 9.56
N CYS A 140 2.62 -4.49 8.96
CA CYS A 140 1.61 -4.80 7.95
C CYS A 140 0.17 -4.66 8.52
N ARG A 141 -0.09 -5.20 9.72
CA ARG A 141 -1.40 -5.08 10.38
C ARG A 141 -1.77 -3.63 10.71
N LYS A 142 -0.81 -2.80 11.13
CA LYS A 142 -1.04 -1.35 11.35
C LYS A 142 -1.42 -0.64 10.05
N PHE A 143 -0.74 -0.98 8.95
CA PHE A 143 -1.05 -0.48 7.62
C PHE A 143 -2.45 -0.91 7.17
N MET A 144 -2.79 -2.20 7.30
CA MET A 144 -4.11 -2.75 6.98
C MET A 144 -5.23 -2.06 7.77
N LYS A 145 -5.05 -1.88 9.08
CA LYS A 145 -6.03 -1.15 9.91
C LYS A 145 -6.25 0.28 9.40
N SER A 146 -5.17 0.96 8.99
CA SER A 146 -5.25 2.32 8.44
C SER A 146 -5.98 2.37 7.09
N LEU A 147 -5.86 1.32 6.27
CA LEU A 147 -6.65 1.15 5.04
C LEU A 147 -8.14 1.02 5.33
N GLU A 148 -8.51 0.12 6.26
CA GLU A 148 -9.90 -0.14 6.64
C GLU A 148 -10.58 1.10 7.24
N GLU A 149 -9.90 1.80 8.16
CA GLU A 149 -10.38 3.05 8.75
C GLU A 149 -10.58 4.14 7.68
N SER A 150 -9.67 4.21 6.70
CA SER A 150 -9.77 5.17 5.60
C SER A 150 -10.94 4.84 4.68
N TYR A 151 -11.09 3.57 4.30
CA TYR A 151 -12.22 3.09 3.49
C TYR A 151 -13.55 3.41 4.15
N THR A 152 -13.72 3.02 5.43
CA THR A 152 -14.96 3.26 6.19
C THR A 152 -15.31 4.73 6.25
N LYS A 153 -14.32 5.59 6.53
CA LYS A 153 -14.56 7.03 6.65
C LYS A 153 -14.91 7.70 5.33
N PHE A 154 -14.21 7.36 4.25
CA PHE A 154 -14.55 7.90 2.93
C PHE A 154 -15.90 7.40 2.45
N LYS A 155 -16.23 6.12 2.69
CA LYS A 155 -17.55 5.56 2.35
C LYS A 155 -18.69 6.30 3.04
N PHE A 156 -18.54 6.60 4.34
CA PHE A 156 -19.51 7.38 5.09
C PHE A 156 -19.68 8.79 4.49
N LEU A 157 -18.57 9.51 4.26
CA LEU A 157 -18.61 10.89 3.77
C LEU A 157 -19.19 11.02 2.35
N LEU A 158 -18.93 10.04 1.48
CA LEU A 158 -19.42 10.05 0.11
C LEU A 158 -20.89 9.62 0.01
N ALA A 159 -21.45 9.00 1.05
CA ALA A 159 -22.88 8.72 1.17
C ALA A 159 -23.68 9.96 1.61
N GLU A 160 -23.04 10.95 2.23
CA GLU A 160 -23.67 12.21 2.68
C GLU A 160 -23.68 13.33 1.60
N GLN A 161 -23.00 13.11 0.47
CA GLN A 161 -22.97 14.01 -0.70
C GLN A 161 -23.92 13.50 -1.78
#